data_AF-A0AAV5U3L9-F1
#
_entry.id   AF-A0AAV5U3L9-F1
#
_cell.length_a   1.000
_cell.length_b   1.000
_cell.length_c   1.000
_cell.angle_alpha   90.00
_cell.angle_beta   90.00
_cell.angle_gamma   90.00
#
_symmetry.space_group_name_H-M   'P 1'
#
loop_
_entity.id
_entity.type
_entity.pdbx_description
1 polymer ?
#
loop_
_entity_poly.entity_id
_entity_poly.type
_entity_poly.pdbx_seq_one_letter_code
_entity_poly.pdbx_strand_id
1 'polypeptide(L)'
;QGSRIVPIRPSSHVIQSGEFDGVTTHNSDYISKRAERQSQVRMQDNLANTGDFNGLSTHNADFGAKRADREPQVRMQDNLANTGDFNGMSTHNADFIRKQGGRQAAIRPDQHVVQSGEFDGITTHNADFRRKQGERQQQVRMQDNLANTGDFNGLSTHNADFVSKR
;
A
#
# COMPACT_ATOMS: atom_id res chain seq x y z
N GLN A 1 157.23 81.30 22.88
CA GLN A 1 156.68 80.18 23.66
C GLN A 1 155.30 79.88 23.12
N GLY A 2 155.09 78.65 22.65
CA GLY A 2 153.82 78.22 22.05
C GLY A 2 152.69 78.09 23.07
N SER A 3 151.45 78.05 22.59
CA SER A 3 150.29 77.49 23.29
C SER A 3 149.12 77.44 22.30
N ARG A 4 148.99 76.28 21.64
CA ARG A 4 148.05 75.19 21.95
C ARG A 4 146.66 75.49 21.37
N ILE A 5 146.42 74.84 20.24
CA ILE A 5 145.17 74.88 19.48
C ILE A 5 144.04 74.34 20.37
N VAL A 6 142.97 75.12 20.50
CA VAL A 6 141.72 74.70 21.13
C VAL A 6 140.82 74.10 20.04
N PRO A 7 140.37 72.84 20.16
CA PRO A 7 139.44 72.28 19.19
C PRO A 7 138.09 73.00 19.28
N ILE A 8 137.73 73.73 18.22
CA ILE A 8 136.44 74.40 18.09
C ILE A 8 135.39 73.32 17.78
N ARG A 9 134.50 73.06 18.74
CA ARG A 9 133.26 72.34 18.45
C ARG A 9 132.28 73.36 17.85
N PRO A 10 131.66 73.08 16.70
CA PRO A 10 130.58 73.93 16.22
C PRO A 10 129.48 73.97 17.30
N SER A 11 128.95 75.16 17.59
CA SER A 11 127.85 75.30 18.53
C SER A 11 126.66 74.49 18.01
N SER A 12 126.02 73.71 18.89
CA SER A 12 124.74 73.09 18.55
C SER A 12 123.75 74.21 18.26
N HIS A 13 123.30 74.32 17.01
CA HIS A 13 122.21 75.21 16.67
C HIS A 13 120.93 74.48 17.04
N VAL A 14 120.31 74.90 18.15
CA VAL A 14 118.94 74.51 18.47
C VAL A 14 118.06 75.21 17.44
N ILE A 15 117.43 74.45 16.54
CA ILE A 15 116.39 75.01 15.68
C ILE A 15 115.20 75.25 16.61
N GLN A 16 114.94 76.52 16.96
CA GLN A 16 113.66 76.91 17.52
C GLN A 16 112.61 76.77 16.41
N SER A 17 111.99 75.60 16.31
CA SER A 17 110.81 75.44 15.46
C SER A 17 109.62 76.10 16.14
N GLY A 18 109.12 77.21 15.58
CA GLY A 18 107.83 77.77 15.96
C GLY A 18 106.67 76.83 15.60
N GLU A 19 105.50 77.09 16.16
CA GLU A 19 104.28 76.36 15.84
C GLU A 19 103.92 76.58 14.36
N PHE A 20 103.73 75.49 13.61
CA PHE A 20 103.32 75.53 12.21
C PHE A 20 101.81 75.26 12.14
N ASP A 21 101.04 76.25 11.70
CA ASP A 21 99.58 76.19 11.63
C ASP A 21 99.05 75.27 10.52
N GLY A 22 99.85 75.01 9.48
CA GLY A 22 99.56 74.03 8.44
C GLY A 22 98.36 74.37 7.55
N VAL A 23 97.80 75.57 7.68
CA VAL A 23 96.65 76.02 6.88
C VAL A 23 97.16 76.75 5.65
N THR A 24 96.88 76.20 4.47
CA THR A 24 97.18 76.88 3.21
C THR A 24 96.17 77.99 2.92
N THR A 25 96.57 78.99 2.14
CA THR A 25 95.68 80.10 1.73
C THR A 25 94.42 79.62 1.01
N HIS A 26 94.52 78.55 0.23
CA HIS A 26 93.36 77.97 -0.42
C HIS A 26 92.31 77.47 0.60
N ASN A 27 92.78 76.84 1.68
CA ASN A 27 91.90 76.32 2.71
C ASN A 27 91.29 77.43 3.58
N SER A 28 91.98 78.57 3.75
CA SER A 28 91.41 79.73 4.46
C SER A 28 90.40 80.51 3.63
N ASP A 29 90.67 80.67 2.33
CA ASP A 29 89.93 81.64 1.50
C ASP A 29 88.66 81.04 0.90
N TYR A 30 88.68 79.73 0.61
CA TYR A 30 87.57 79.02 -0.03
C TYR A 30 86.75 78.20 0.96
N ILE A 31 86.38 78.83 2.07
CA ILE A 31 85.41 78.25 3.01
C ILE A 31 83.99 78.28 2.43
N SER A 32 83.20 77.27 2.75
CA SER A 32 81.80 77.21 2.32
C SER A 32 80.99 78.36 2.92
N LYS A 33 80.43 79.23 2.06
CA LYS A 33 79.50 80.30 2.46
C LYS A 33 78.08 79.89 2.07
N ARG A 34 77.14 80.01 3.00
CA ARG A 34 75.72 79.78 2.73
C ARG A 34 75.09 81.09 2.25
N ALA A 35 74.54 81.07 1.04
CA ALA A 35 73.70 82.16 0.53
C ALA A 35 72.26 82.05 1.07
N GLU A 36 71.61 83.18 1.30
CA GLU A 36 70.18 83.22 1.63
C GLU A 36 69.33 82.92 0.40
N ARG A 37 68.22 82.19 0.60
CA ARG A 37 67.26 81.91 -0.47
C ARG A 37 66.32 83.10 -0.61
N GLN A 38 66.14 83.58 -1.84
CA GLN A 38 65.15 84.62 -2.13
C GLN A 38 63.72 84.11 -1.83
N SER A 39 62.86 84.99 -1.34
CA SER A 39 61.47 84.68 -1.04
C SER A 39 60.67 84.41 -2.32
N GLN A 40 59.87 83.34 -2.32
CA GLN A 40 58.96 83.05 -3.43
C GLN A 40 57.77 84.01 -3.42
N VAL A 41 57.53 84.71 -4.54
CA VAL A 41 56.30 85.48 -4.76
C VAL A 41 55.28 84.58 -5.47
N ARG A 42 54.05 84.47 -4.94
CA ARG A 42 52.93 83.79 -5.59
C ARG A 42 51.88 84.82 -5.98
N MET A 43 51.44 84.81 -7.23
CA MET A 43 50.34 85.66 -7.69
C MET A 43 49.00 84.96 -7.45
N GLN A 44 48.00 85.69 -6.95
CA GLN A 44 46.63 85.18 -6.88
C GLN A 44 46.03 85.07 -8.29
N ASP A 45 45.34 83.96 -8.55
CA ASP A 45 44.48 83.78 -9.71
C ASP A 45 43.11 84.40 -9.42
N ASN A 46 42.62 85.25 -10.33
CA ASN A 46 41.36 86.00 -10.18
C ASN A 46 40.26 85.45 -11.10
N LEU A 47 40.40 84.22 -11.62
CA LEU A 47 39.38 83.63 -12.49
C LEU A 47 38.15 83.20 -11.68
N ALA A 48 37.06 83.97 -11.78
CA ALA A 48 35.75 83.62 -11.22
C ALA A 48 34.82 83.10 -12.31
N ASN A 49 34.24 81.91 -12.11
CA ASN A 49 33.16 81.40 -12.97
C ASN A 49 31.84 82.07 -12.57
N THR A 50 31.55 83.24 -13.13
CA THR A 50 30.39 84.08 -12.77
C THR A 50 29.15 83.88 -13.67
N GLY A 51 29.15 82.86 -14.53
CA GLY A 51 28.04 82.59 -15.43
C GLY A 51 27.05 81.59 -14.85
N ASP A 52 25.75 81.94 -14.85
CA ASP A 52 24.68 81.00 -14.54
C ASP A 52 24.54 79.96 -15.67
N PHE A 53 24.60 78.67 -15.32
CA PHE A 53 24.38 77.58 -16.26
C PHE A 53 22.93 77.10 -16.18
N ASN A 54 22.19 77.22 -17.29
CA ASN A 54 20.76 76.86 -17.34
C ASN A 54 20.49 75.35 -17.37
N GLY A 55 21.49 74.51 -17.65
CA GLY A 55 21.41 73.04 -17.56
C GLY A 55 20.38 72.34 -18.45
N LEU A 56 19.67 73.08 -19.29
CA LEU A 56 18.55 72.57 -20.06
C LEU A 56 18.99 72.30 -21.50
N SER A 57 19.13 71.01 -21.84
CA SER A 57 19.32 70.59 -23.22
C SER A 57 17.99 70.54 -23.96
N THR A 58 18.03 70.67 -25.29
CA THR A 58 16.85 70.54 -26.17
C THR A 58 16.15 69.19 -25.96
N HIS A 59 16.93 68.11 -25.83
CA HIS A 59 16.39 66.78 -25.58
C HIS A 59 15.53 66.73 -24.30
N ASN A 60 16.02 67.31 -23.20
CA ASN A 60 15.30 67.27 -21.92
C ASN A 60 14.11 68.24 -21.90
N ALA A 61 14.15 69.31 -22.68
CA ALA A 61 13.02 70.23 -22.84
C ALA A 61 11.90 69.63 -23.69
N ASP A 62 12.25 68.97 -24.80
CA ASP A 62 11.28 68.58 -25.82
C ASP A 62 10.69 67.17 -25.60
N PHE A 63 11.44 66.28 -24.94
CA PHE A 63 11.09 64.86 -24.79
C PHE A 63 10.80 64.45 -23.35
N GLY A 64 9.94 65.22 -22.67
CA GLY A 64 9.39 64.86 -21.37
C GLY A 64 8.45 63.63 -21.43
N ALA A 65 8.23 62.99 -20.29
CA ALA A 65 7.32 61.85 -20.19
C ALA A 65 5.87 62.27 -20.55
N LYS A 66 5.33 61.70 -21.63
CA LYS A 66 3.93 61.89 -22.04
C LYS A 66 3.09 60.72 -21.52
N ARG A 67 2.01 61.01 -20.81
CA ARG A 67 0.99 60.01 -20.49
C ARG A 67 0.05 59.90 -21.70
N ALA A 68 -0.06 58.71 -22.26
CA ALA A 68 -1.07 58.42 -23.28
C ALA A 68 -2.35 57.95 -22.58
N ASP A 69 -3.47 58.54 -22.95
CA ASP A 69 -4.78 58.05 -22.53
C ASP A 69 -5.11 56.77 -23.29
N ARG A 70 -5.62 55.76 -22.59
CA ARG A 70 -6.07 54.51 -23.21
C ARG A 70 -7.48 54.70 -23.73
N GLU A 71 -7.70 54.40 -25.00
CA GLU A 71 -9.05 54.34 -25.55
C GLU A 71 -9.90 53.27 -24.83
N PRO A 72 -11.20 53.51 -24.65
CA PRO A 72 -12.09 52.54 -24.04
C PRO A 72 -12.22 51.29 -24.92
N GLN A 73 -11.90 50.12 -24.36
CA GLN A 73 -12.04 48.85 -25.05
C GLN A 73 -13.53 48.48 -25.22
N VAL A 74 -14.00 48.37 -26.46
CA VAL A 74 -15.34 47.85 -26.77
C VAL A 74 -15.34 46.32 -26.64
N ARG A 75 -16.12 45.77 -25.71
CA ARG A 75 -16.37 44.32 -25.61
C ARG A 75 -17.62 43.98 -26.40
N MET A 76 -17.49 43.15 -27.43
CA MET A 76 -18.65 42.60 -28.14
C MET A 76 -19.35 41.55 -27.28
N GLN A 77 -20.66 41.64 -27.17
CA GLN A 77 -21.47 40.59 -26.54
C GLN A 77 -21.54 39.39 -27.49
N ASP A 78 -21.35 38.20 -26.93
CA ASP A 78 -21.56 36.95 -27.66
C ASP A 78 -23.07 36.68 -27.76
N ASN A 79 -23.55 36.41 -28.97
CA ASN A 79 -24.94 36.07 -29.25
C ASN A 79 -25.19 34.55 -29.28
N LEU A 80 -24.22 33.75 -28.81
CA LEU A 80 -24.35 32.31 -28.78
C LEU A 80 -25.43 31.87 -27.77
N ALA A 81 -26.61 31.56 -28.29
CA ALA A 81 -27.65 30.91 -27.53
C ALA A 81 -27.43 29.39 -27.60
N ASN A 82 -27.32 28.72 -26.44
CA ASN A 82 -27.36 27.26 -26.35
C ASN A 82 -28.80 26.77 -26.56
N THR A 83 -29.38 27.05 -27.72
CA THR A 83 -30.71 26.59 -28.10
C THR A 83 -30.60 25.19 -28.67
N GLY A 84 -31.03 24.21 -27.88
CA GLY A 84 -31.10 22.81 -28.30
C GLY A 84 -31.14 21.90 -27.09
N ASP A 85 -32.20 21.10 -26.98
CA ASP A 85 -32.28 20.08 -25.95
C ASP A 85 -31.27 18.97 -26.27
N PHE A 86 -30.29 18.78 -25.38
CA PHE A 86 -29.35 17.68 -25.50
C PHE A 86 -30.00 16.39 -24.98
N ASN A 87 -30.27 15.44 -25.87
CA ASN A 87 -30.93 14.16 -25.54
C ASN A 87 -30.13 13.33 -24.52
N GLY A 88 -28.79 13.44 -24.47
CA GLY A 88 -27.95 12.79 -23.45
C GLY A 88 -28.02 11.25 -23.36
N MET A 89 -28.84 10.61 -24.20
CA MET A 89 -29.06 9.18 -24.24
C MET A 89 -28.01 8.51 -25.12
N SER A 90 -27.08 7.79 -24.50
CA SER A 90 -26.13 6.92 -25.20
C SER A 90 -26.78 5.57 -25.56
N THR A 91 -26.25 4.89 -26.56
CA THR A 91 -26.69 3.53 -26.93
C THR A 91 -26.58 2.57 -25.76
N HIS A 92 -25.50 2.63 -24.99
CA HIS A 92 -25.34 1.80 -23.80
C HIS A 92 -26.47 1.99 -22.78
N ASN A 93 -26.86 3.24 -22.51
CA ASN A 93 -27.91 3.55 -21.55
C ASN A 93 -29.30 3.15 -22.07
N ALA A 94 -29.52 3.19 -23.38
CA ALA A 94 -30.77 2.76 -24.01
C ALA A 94 -30.90 1.22 -24.07
N ASP A 95 -29.82 0.53 -24.42
CA ASP A 95 -29.85 -0.89 -24.77
C ASP A 95 -29.68 -1.82 -23.54
N PHE A 96 -28.93 -1.39 -22.52
CA PHE A 96 -28.57 -2.21 -21.37
C PHE A 96 -29.34 -1.84 -20.10
N ILE A 97 -30.67 -1.88 -20.18
CA ILE A 97 -31.54 -1.74 -19.00
C ILE A 97 -31.58 -3.04 -18.18
N ARG A 98 -31.70 -2.93 -16.85
CA ARG A 98 -31.84 -4.11 -15.97
C ARG A 98 -33.13 -4.85 -16.32
N LYS A 99 -32.99 -6.11 -16.77
CA LYS A 99 -34.13 -7.01 -16.99
C LYS A 99 -34.40 -7.81 -15.72
N GLN A 100 -35.65 -7.83 -15.26
CA GLN A 100 -36.06 -8.68 -14.16
C GLN A 100 -36.14 -10.13 -14.67
N GLY A 101 -35.26 -11.00 -14.16
CA GLY A 101 -35.30 -12.42 -14.45
C GLY A 101 -36.34 -13.13 -13.58
N GLY A 102 -37.21 -13.93 -14.20
CA GLY A 102 -38.12 -14.81 -13.46
C GLY A 102 -37.37 -15.95 -12.76
N ARG A 103 -37.82 -16.33 -11.56
CA ARG A 103 -37.31 -17.53 -10.88
C ARG A 103 -37.79 -18.77 -11.65
N GLN A 104 -36.87 -19.69 -11.95
CA GLN A 104 -37.25 -21.00 -12.50
C GLN A 104 -38.08 -21.77 -11.47
N ALA A 105 -39.10 -22.49 -11.93
CA ALA A 105 -39.91 -23.34 -11.07
C ALA A 105 -39.05 -24.50 -10.52
N ALA A 106 -39.24 -24.83 -9.24
CA ALA A 106 -38.60 -25.98 -8.65
C ALA A 106 -39.20 -27.27 -9.23
N ILE A 107 -38.36 -28.13 -9.80
CA ILE A 107 -38.78 -29.46 -10.28
C ILE A 107 -38.81 -30.39 -9.06
N ARG A 108 -39.99 -30.91 -8.73
CA ARG A 108 -40.17 -31.94 -7.70
C ARG A 108 -40.49 -33.28 -8.38
N PRO A 109 -39.79 -34.38 -8.07
CA PRO A 109 -40.12 -35.69 -8.61
C PRO A 109 -41.46 -36.18 -8.04
N ASP A 110 -42.25 -36.84 -8.88
CA ASP A 110 -43.49 -37.48 -8.46
C ASP A 110 -43.19 -38.65 -7.52
N GLN A 111 -43.81 -38.65 -6.35
CA GLN A 111 -43.73 -39.77 -5.42
C GLN A 111 -44.85 -40.76 -5.71
N HIS A 112 -44.56 -41.74 -6.56
CA HIS A 112 -45.44 -42.89 -6.74
C HIS A 112 -45.08 -43.96 -5.72
N VAL A 113 -46.00 -44.20 -4.78
CA VAL A 113 -45.95 -45.39 -3.93
C VAL A 113 -46.44 -46.57 -4.76
N VAL A 114 -45.56 -47.55 -5.00
CA VAL A 114 -45.95 -48.80 -5.65
C VAL A 114 -46.80 -49.59 -4.65
N GLN A 115 -48.09 -49.76 -4.96
CA GLN A 115 -48.92 -50.73 -4.24
C GLN A 115 -48.39 -52.12 -4.60
N SER A 116 -47.69 -52.77 -3.66
CA SER A 116 -47.33 -54.18 -3.81
C SER A 116 -48.62 -55.00 -3.85
N GLY A 117 -48.74 -55.87 -4.85
CA GLY A 117 -49.88 -56.79 -4.97
C GLY A 117 -50.01 -57.74 -3.78
N GLU A 118 -51.16 -58.40 -3.68
CA GLU A 118 -51.44 -59.37 -2.62
C GLU A 118 -50.48 -60.56 -2.72
N PHE A 119 -49.94 -60.99 -1.58
CA PHE A 119 -49.04 -62.15 -1.51
C PHE A 119 -49.83 -63.38 -1.10
N ASP A 120 -50.00 -64.33 -2.02
CA ASP A 120 -50.85 -65.52 -1.83
C ASP A 120 -50.37 -66.44 -0.69
N GLY A 121 -49.09 -66.38 -0.30
CA GLY A 121 -48.55 -67.13 0.85
C GLY A 121 -48.62 -68.66 0.77
N ILE A 122 -49.07 -69.22 -0.36
CA ILE A 122 -49.20 -70.66 -0.55
C ILE A 122 -47.86 -71.23 -1.04
N THR A 123 -47.25 -72.05 -0.20
CA THR A 123 -46.08 -72.85 -0.56
C THR A 123 -46.50 -74.20 -1.13
N THR A 124 -45.64 -74.81 -1.95
CA THR A 124 -45.85 -76.16 -2.49
C THR A 124 -46.08 -77.19 -1.38
N HIS A 125 -45.32 -77.11 -0.30
CA HIS A 125 -45.48 -78.02 0.85
C HIS A 125 -46.89 -77.96 1.45
N ASN A 126 -47.41 -76.75 1.69
CA ASN A 126 -48.75 -76.56 2.26
C ASN A 126 -49.87 -76.97 1.30
N ALA A 127 -49.63 -76.83 -0.01
CA ALA A 127 -50.57 -77.26 -1.04
C ALA A 127 -50.64 -78.80 -1.14
N ASP A 128 -49.49 -79.45 -1.18
CA ASP A 128 -49.36 -80.87 -1.54
C ASP A 128 -49.59 -81.82 -0.36
N PHE A 129 -49.19 -81.43 0.86
CA PHE A 129 -49.17 -82.31 2.03
C PHE A 129 -50.29 -81.99 3.03
N ARG A 130 -51.54 -82.03 2.56
CA ARG A 130 -52.73 -81.89 3.44
C ARG A 130 -53.03 -83.21 4.15
N ARG A 131 -53.48 -83.14 5.41
CA ARG A 131 -53.88 -84.34 6.19
C ARG A 131 -55.01 -85.09 5.49
N LYS A 132 -54.76 -86.35 5.12
CA LYS A 132 -55.78 -87.28 4.60
C LYS A 132 -56.31 -88.13 5.75
N GLN A 133 -57.62 -88.30 5.85
CA GLN A 133 -58.21 -89.29 6.77
C GLN A 133 -58.13 -90.67 6.11
N GLY A 134 -57.54 -91.63 6.82
CA GLY A 134 -57.54 -93.04 6.40
C GLY A 134 -58.79 -93.77 6.87
N GLU A 135 -59.21 -94.79 6.14
CA GLU A 135 -60.33 -95.66 6.53
C GLU A 135 -59.95 -96.54 7.73
N ARG A 136 -60.88 -96.74 8.66
CA ARG A 136 -60.69 -97.65 9.80
C ARG A 136 -60.99 -99.09 9.37
N GLN A 137 -60.09 -100.02 9.68
CA GLN A 137 -60.34 -101.45 9.45
C GLN A 137 -61.43 -101.97 10.39
N GLN A 138 -62.29 -102.86 9.89
CA GLN A 138 -63.36 -103.47 10.67
C GLN A 138 -62.81 -104.57 11.60
N GLN A 139 -63.31 -104.62 12.82
CA GLN A 139 -62.96 -105.67 13.79
C GLN A 139 -63.78 -106.94 13.49
N VAL A 140 -63.11 -108.07 13.26
CA VAL A 140 -63.77 -109.38 13.07
C VAL A 140 -63.99 -110.05 14.43
N ARG A 141 -65.22 -110.48 14.74
CA ARG A 141 -65.57 -111.29 15.91
C ARG A 141 -65.91 -112.71 15.49
N MET A 142 -65.35 -113.72 16.17
CA MET A 142 -65.67 -115.13 15.92
C MET A 142 -66.87 -115.57 16.77
N GLN A 143 -67.74 -116.41 16.20
CA GLN A 143 -68.92 -116.95 16.90
C GLN A 143 -68.50 -118.09 17.83
N ASP A 144 -69.10 -118.14 19.03
CA ASP A 144 -68.96 -119.24 19.99
C ASP A 144 -69.98 -120.34 19.69
N ASN A 145 -69.56 -121.60 19.75
CA ASN A 145 -70.37 -122.77 19.38
C ASN A 145 -70.77 -123.64 20.58
N LEU A 146 -70.62 -123.16 21.82
CA LEU A 146 -70.99 -123.91 23.02
C LEU A 146 -72.50 -123.87 23.29
N ALA A 147 -73.18 -125.02 23.31
CA ALA A 147 -74.60 -125.14 23.64
C ALA A 147 -74.83 -126.11 24.81
N ASN A 148 -75.57 -125.67 25.85
CA ASN A 148 -76.02 -126.50 26.97
C ASN A 148 -77.44 -126.99 26.69
N THR A 149 -77.60 -128.16 26.08
CA THR A 149 -78.90 -128.67 25.60
C THR A 149 -79.46 -129.84 26.40
N GLY A 150 -79.09 -130.01 27.66
CA GLY A 150 -79.62 -131.07 28.53
C GLY A 150 -80.73 -130.55 29.44
N ASP A 151 -81.95 -131.07 29.31
CA ASP A 151 -83.04 -130.78 30.24
C ASP A 151 -82.87 -131.58 31.54
N PHE A 152 -82.87 -130.89 32.69
CA PHE A 152 -82.85 -131.51 34.02
C PHE A 152 -84.26 -131.56 34.59
N ASN A 153 -84.83 -132.76 34.71
CA ASN A 153 -86.23 -132.95 35.07
C ASN A 153 -86.53 -132.94 36.59
N GLY A 154 -85.52 -132.76 37.45
CA GLY A 154 -85.66 -132.29 38.84
C GLY A 154 -86.57 -133.06 39.82
N LEU A 155 -87.20 -134.16 39.41
CA LEU A 155 -88.18 -134.87 40.22
C LEU A 155 -87.48 -135.86 41.14
N SER A 156 -87.58 -135.62 42.45
CA SER A 156 -87.13 -136.55 43.48
C SER A 156 -88.16 -137.66 43.68
N THR A 157 -87.71 -138.82 44.16
CA THR A 157 -88.56 -140.02 44.37
C THR A 157 -89.74 -139.74 45.30
N HIS A 158 -89.55 -138.94 46.35
CA HIS A 158 -90.62 -138.58 47.29
C HIS A 158 -91.82 -137.92 46.59
N ASN A 159 -91.55 -137.02 45.64
CA ASN A 159 -92.58 -136.29 44.90
C ASN A 159 -93.28 -137.16 43.85
N ALA A 160 -92.66 -138.26 43.41
CA ALA A 160 -93.27 -139.19 42.47
C ALA A 160 -94.21 -140.19 43.17
N ASP A 161 -93.87 -140.62 44.39
CA ASP A 161 -94.49 -141.80 45.01
C ASP A 161 -95.70 -141.50 45.91
N PHE A 162 -95.76 -140.32 46.54
CA PHE A 162 -96.82 -140.00 47.52
C PHE A 162 -97.83 -138.99 46.96
N VAL A 163 -98.75 -139.48 46.13
CA VAL A 163 -99.89 -138.70 45.63
C VAL A 163 -101.13 -139.02 46.48
N SER A 164 -101.81 -138.00 47.01
CA SER A 164 -103.00 -138.16 47.84
C SER A 164 -104.19 -138.75 47.06
N LYS A 165 -104.82 -139.81 47.60
CA LYS A 165 -106.02 -140.45 47.02
C LYS A 165 -107.30 -139.92 47.70
N ARG A 166 -108.36 -139.71 46.92
CA ARG A 166 -109.70 -139.29 47.36
C ARG A 166 -110.71 -140.40 47.15
#